data_AF-A0A2G9SN90-F1
#
_entry.id   AF-A0A2G9SN90-F1
#
_cell.length_a   1.000
_cell.length_b   1.000
_cell.length_c   1.000
_cell.angle_alpha   90.00
_cell.angle_beta   90.00
_cell.angle_gamma   90.00
#
_symmetry.space_group_name_H-M   'P 1'
#
loop_
_entity.id
_entity.type
_entity.pdbx_description
1 polymer ?
#
loop_
_entity_poly.entity_id
_entity_poly.type
_entity_poly.pdbx_seq_one_letter_code
_entity_poly.pdbx_strand_id
1 'polypeptide(L)'
;MKKIFSLSLVLTAMWFFGCGPSKEQLQTLEDIKKLASETSALHDSFMKEHQKEDEEHRKMEQKYDSLKAAGKSTPALDSMAAAHKAILAQHESTIQAHMEKIKSFDDVVKKYSTKIGELAEMKKALEQMQKDAEEIKAACEKMKQEHAQINADHKQFGDMTTAATAPAPSAKK
;
A
#
# COMPACT_ATOMS: atom_id res chain seq x y z
N MET A 1 -68.21 -39.42 43.15
CA MET A 1 -67.00 -38.56 43.15
C MET A 1 -66.09 -38.99 42.00
N LYS A 2 -66.06 -38.24 40.90
CA LYS A 2 -65.21 -38.53 39.72
C LYS A 2 -63.94 -37.67 39.83
N LYS A 3 -62.78 -38.31 39.99
CA LYS A 3 -61.47 -37.65 39.92
C LYS A 3 -61.02 -37.64 38.46
N ILE A 4 -60.96 -36.47 37.86
CA ILE A 4 -60.43 -36.28 36.51
C ILE A 4 -58.93 -36.02 36.65
N PHE A 5 -58.15 -36.88 36.00
CA PHE A 5 -56.71 -36.73 35.76
C PHE A 5 -56.42 -35.38 35.11
N SER A 6 -55.52 -34.59 35.70
CA SER A 6 -54.91 -33.44 35.03
C SER A 6 -53.45 -33.76 34.75
N LEU A 7 -53.22 -34.30 33.56
CA LEU A 7 -51.93 -34.51 32.94
C LEU A 7 -51.46 -33.14 32.40
N SER A 8 -50.80 -32.35 33.25
CA SER A 8 -50.23 -31.07 32.80
C SER A 8 -48.89 -31.32 32.12
N LEU A 9 -48.97 -31.53 30.80
CA LEU A 9 -47.89 -31.51 29.83
C LEU A 9 -47.15 -30.16 29.93
N VAL A 10 -46.03 -30.11 30.66
CA VAL A 10 -45.09 -28.98 30.60
C VAL A 10 -44.36 -29.10 29.27
N LEU A 11 -44.96 -28.52 28.23
CA LEU A 11 -44.33 -28.28 26.94
C LEU A 11 -43.34 -27.12 27.14
N THR A 12 -42.17 -27.41 27.70
CA THR A 12 -41.04 -26.48 27.72
C THR A 12 -40.65 -26.22 26.28
N ALA A 13 -41.15 -25.11 25.74
CA ALA A 13 -40.78 -24.58 24.45
C ALA A 13 -39.26 -24.31 24.48
N MET A 14 -38.49 -25.24 23.91
CA MET A 14 -37.14 -25.02 23.44
C MET A 14 -37.19 -23.95 22.33
N TRP A 15 -37.32 -22.68 22.74
CA TRP A 15 -36.96 -21.55 21.92
C TRP A 15 -35.46 -21.37 22.05
N PHE A 16 -34.71 -22.31 21.47
CA PHE A 16 -33.37 -22.01 21.01
C PHE A 16 -33.53 -21.03 19.84
N PHE A 17 -33.64 -19.74 20.17
CA PHE A 17 -33.30 -18.68 19.22
C PHE A 17 -31.87 -18.94 18.79
N GLY A 18 -31.69 -19.59 17.65
CA GLY A 18 -30.45 -19.49 16.90
C GLY A 18 -30.29 -18.04 16.48
N CYS A 19 -29.68 -17.21 17.36
CA CYS A 19 -29.22 -15.87 17.03
C CYS A 19 -28.06 -16.00 16.04
N GLY A 20 -28.40 -16.17 14.76
CA GLY A 20 -27.45 -16.00 13.67
C GLY A 20 -27.04 -14.53 13.52
N PRO A 21 -25.99 -14.25 12.72
CA PRO A 21 -25.60 -12.89 12.36
C PRO A 21 -26.77 -12.09 11.81
N SER A 22 -26.87 -10.82 12.21
CA SER A 22 -27.82 -9.89 11.61
C SER A 22 -27.45 -9.63 10.14
N LYS A 23 -28.43 -9.23 9.33
CA LYS A 23 -28.20 -8.79 7.95
C LYS A 23 -27.14 -7.67 7.88
N GLU A 24 -27.14 -6.78 8.86
CA GLU A 24 -26.21 -5.66 8.92
C GLU A 24 -24.77 -6.11 9.22
N GLN A 25 -24.58 -7.10 10.11
CA GLN A 25 -23.27 -7.69 10.36
C GLN A 25 -22.71 -8.39 9.11
N LEU A 26 -23.57 -9.08 8.36
CA LEU A 26 -23.17 -9.72 7.10
C LEU A 26 -22.78 -8.68 6.03
N GLN A 27 -23.54 -7.59 5.92
CA GLN A 27 -23.20 -6.49 5.01
C GLN A 27 -21.87 -5.84 5.39
N THR A 28 -21.66 -5.51 6.67
CA THR A 28 -20.40 -4.91 7.12
C THR A 28 -19.20 -5.84 6.86
N LEU A 29 -19.38 -7.16 7.00
CA LEU A 29 -18.33 -8.12 6.62
C LEU A 29 -18.04 -8.09 5.11
N GLU A 30 -19.08 -8.01 4.27
CA GLU A 30 -18.91 -7.87 2.83
C GLU A 30 -18.14 -6.59 2.48
N ASP A 31 -18.51 -5.46 3.10
CA ASP A 31 -17.84 -4.17 2.88
C ASP A 31 -16.37 -4.22 3.31
N ILE A 32 -16.06 -4.86 4.45
CA ILE A 32 -14.68 -5.11 4.92
C ILE A 32 -13.90 -5.93 3.89
N LYS A 33 -14.47 -7.03 3.38
CA LYS A 33 -13.83 -7.90 2.38
C LYS A 33 -13.59 -7.15 1.07
N LYS A 34 -14.58 -6.40 0.61
CA LYS A 34 -14.51 -5.62 -0.62
C LYS A 34 -13.42 -4.56 -0.53
N LEU A 35 -13.41 -3.78 0.55
CA LEU A 35 -12.40 -2.74 0.77
C LEU A 35 -10.99 -3.33 0.86
N ALA A 36 -10.82 -4.46 1.56
CA ALA A 36 -9.54 -5.15 1.64
C ALA A 36 -9.04 -5.58 0.26
N SER A 37 -9.90 -6.22 -0.52
CA SER A 37 -9.58 -6.67 -1.88
C SER A 37 -9.25 -5.50 -2.81
N GLU A 38 -10.03 -4.42 -2.76
CA GLU A 38 -9.83 -3.23 -3.60
C GLU A 38 -8.51 -2.52 -3.25
N THR A 39 -8.22 -2.39 -1.96
CA THR A 39 -6.97 -1.75 -1.49
C THR A 39 -5.75 -2.60 -1.85
N SER A 40 -5.81 -3.92 -1.68
CA SER A 40 -4.73 -4.82 -2.11
C SER A 40 -4.51 -4.75 -3.63
N ALA A 41 -5.58 -4.76 -4.43
CA ALA A 41 -5.47 -4.67 -5.87
C ALA A 41 -4.87 -3.32 -6.33
N LEU A 42 -5.26 -2.22 -5.68
CA LEU A 42 -4.68 -0.89 -5.93
C LEU A 42 -3.17 -0.90 -5.63
N HIS A 43 -2.78 -1.44 -4.47
CA HIS A 43 -1.38 -1.54 -4.07
C HIS A 43 -0.57 -2.42 -5.03
N ASP A 44 -1.09 -3.59 -5.42
CA ASP A 44 -0.41 -4.49 -6.35
C ASP A 44 -0.22 -3.86 -7.73
N SER A 45 -1.23 -3.11 -8.21
CA SER A 45 -1.12 -2.36 -9.46
C SER A 45 -0.04 -1.29 -9.36
N PHE A 46 -0.01 -0.54 -8.26
CA PHE A 46 1.01 0.46 -8.00
C PHE A 46 2.41 -0.15 -7.94
N MET A 47 2.60 -1.27 -7.22
CA MET A 47 3.90 -1.92 -7.09
C MET A 47 4.44 -2.42 -8.44
N LYS A 48 3.58 -2.86 -9.35
CA LYS A 48 4.00 -3.25 -10.71
C LYS A 48 4.50 -2.06 -11.54
N GLU A 49 3.92 -0.88 -11.32
CA GLU A 49 4.41 0.36 -11.95
C GLU A 49 5.72 0.80 -11.30
N HIS A 50 5.77 0.81 -9.96
CA HIS A 50 6.94 1.23 -9.19
C HIS A 50 8.18 0.38 -9.49
N GLN A 51 8.02 -0.95 -9.61
CA GLN A 51 9.12 -1.87 -9.95
C GLN A 51 9.78 -1.57 -11.30
N LYS A 52 9.05 -0.99 -12.27
CA LYS A 52 9.64 -0.59 -13.56
C LYS A 52 10.53 0.64 -13.41
N GLU A 53 10.11 1.58 -12.59
CA GLU A 53 10.85 2.82 -12.31
C GLU A 53 12.11 2.53 -11.48
N ASP A 54 12.05 1.56 -10.55
CA ASP A 54 13.21 1.07 -9.78
C ASP A 54 14.37 0.60 -10.67
N GLU A 55 14.08 0.01 -11.83
CA GLU A 55 15.13 -0.42 -12.75
C GLU A 55 15.87 0.80 -13.35
N GLU A 56 15.13 1.84 -13.70
CA GLU A 56 15.70 3.09 -14.21
C GLU A 56 16.48 3.84 -13.12
N HIS A 57 15.99 3.82 -11.87
CA HIS A 57 16.72 4.35 -10.72
C HIS A 57 18.06 3.64 -10.52
N ARG A 58 18.09 2.30 -10.57
CA ARG A 58 19.34 1.53 -10.47
C ARG A 58 20.33 1.85 -11.59
N LYS A 59 19.85 2.04 -12.82
CA LYS A 59 20.72 2.43 -13.96
C LYS A 59 21.34 3.81 -13.73
N MET A 60 20.56 4.77 -13.22
CA MET A 60 21.02 6.12 -12.92
C MET A 60 22.09 6.11 -11.82
N GLU A 61 21.85 5.37 -10.73
CA GLU A 61 22.83 5.19 -9.64
C GLU A 61 24.14 4.57 -10.13
N GLN A 62 24.08 3.47 -10.92
CA GLN A 62 25.27 2.81 -11.47
C GLN A 62 26.09 3.77 -12.36
N LYS A 63 25.40 4.59 -13.16
CA LYS A 63 26.06 5.57 -14.02
C LYS A 63 26.71 6.68 -13.19
N TYR A 64 26.06 7.16 -12.14
CA TYR A 64 26.63 8.12 -11.20
C TYR A 64 27.86 7.56 -10.48
N ASP A 65 27.77 6.35 -9.92
CA ASP A 65 28.87 5.72 -9.20
C ASP A 65 30.09 5.52 -10.12
N SER A 66 29.86 5.15 -11.38
CA SER A 66 30.92 5.04 -12.39
C SER A 66 31.61 6.38 -12.67
N LEU A 67 30.86 7.47 -12.78
CA LEU A 67 31.42 8.81 -12.98
C LEU A 67 32.19 9.29 -11.76
N LYS A 68 31.66 9.04 -10.57
CA LYS A 68 32.31 9.38 -9.31
C LYS A 68 33.63 8.64 -9.14
N ALA A 69 33.65 7.34 -9.41
CA ALA A 69 34.86 6.52 -9.38
C ALA A 69 35.92 7.00 -10.41
N ALA A 70 35.48 7.49 -11.57
CA ALA A 70 36.35 8.07 -12.59
C ALA A 70 36.81 9.51 -12.28
N GLY A 71 36.41 10.11 -11.15
CA GLY A 71 36.72 11.51 -10.81
C GLY A 71 36.03 12.53 -11.73
N LYS A 72 34.93 12.14 -12.37
CA LYS A 72 34.17 12.95 -13.34
C LYS A 72 32.83 13.44 -12.81
N SER A 73 32.52 13.20 -11.54
CA SER A 73 31.33 13.80 -10.92
C SER A 73 31.54 15.30 -10.72
N THR A 74 30.42 16.03 -10.63
CA THR A 74 30.41 17.47 -10.35
C THR A 74 29.55 17.70 -9.12
N PRO A 75 29.70 18.83 -8.39
CA PRO A 75 28.86 19.12 -7.23
C PRO A 75 27.35 19.07 -7.55
N ALA A 76 26.95 19.45 -8.77
CA ALA A 76 25.57 19.38 -9.21
C ALA A 76 25.09 17.93 -9.40
N LEU A 77 25.93 17.04 -9.96
CA LEU A 77 25.62 15.61 -10.06
C LEU A 77 25.53 14.96 -8.68
N ASP A 78 26.45 15.31 -7.78
CA ASP A 78 26.48 14.79 -6.41
C ASP A 78 25.22 15.19 -5.63
N SER A 79 24.79 16.45 -5.76
CA SER A 79 23.56 16.96 -5.13
C SER A 79 22.32 16.26 -5.68
N MET A 80 22.23 16.06 -6.99
CA MET A 80 21.10 15.38 -7.63
C MET A 80 21.02 13.92 -7.19
N ALA A 81 22.14 13.19 -7.19
CA ALA A 81 22.20 11.81 -6.73
C ALA A 81 21.82 11.67 -5.24
N ALA A 82 22.23 12.63 -4.40
CA ALA A 82 21.86 12.64 -2.98
C ALA A 82 20.35 12.87 -2.78
N ALA A 83 19.75 13.82 -3.49
CA ALA A 83 18.32 14.08 -3.44
C ALA A 83 17.51 12.86 -3.90
N HIS A 84 17.94 12.21 -4.99
CA HIS A 84 17.31 11.01 -5.51
C HIS A 84 17.33 9.86 -4.51
N LYS A 85 18.50 9.58 -3.90
CA LYS A 85 18.62 8.56 -2.84
C LYS A 85 17.70 8.82 -1.64
N ALA A 86 17.53 10.08 -1.26
CA ALA A 86 16.61 10.44 -0.18
C ALA A 86 15.15 10.13 -0.53
N ILE A 87 14.73 10.39 -1.77
CA ILE A 87 13.37 10.06 -2.24
C ILE A 87 13.16 8.54 -2.27
N LEU A 88 14.12 7.77 -2.79
CA LEU A 88 14.02 6.30 -2.81
C LEU A 88 13.90 5.70 -1.41
N ALA A 89 14.66 6.22 -0.44
CA ALA A 89 14.54 5.80 0.95
C ALA A 89 13.15 6.11 1.54
N GLN A 90 12.56 7.26 1.16
CA GLN A 90 11.19 7.60 1.56
C GLN A 90 10.16 6.67 0.92
N HIS A 91 10.35 6.30 -0.36
CA HIS A 91 9.49 5.37 -1.07
C HIS A 91 9.47 4.00 -0.40
N GLU A 92 10.65 3.44 -0.12
CA GLU A 92 10.78 2.15 0.57
C GLU A 92 10.06 2.16 1.93
N SER A 93 10.28 3.21 2.74
CA SER A 93 9.60 3.34 4.03
C SER A 93 8.07 3.43 3.88
N THR A 94 7.59 4.09 2.82
CA THR A 94 6.16 4.23 2.56
C THR A 94 5.54 2.90 2.14
N ILE A 95 6.22 2.15 1.27
CA ILE A 95 5.80 0.82 0.82
C ILE A 95 5.75 -0.16 2.00
N GLN A 96 6.74 -0.16 2.88
CA GLN A 96 6.72 -0.99 4.09
C GLN A 96 5.51 -0.68 4.97
N ALA A 97 5.20 0.60 5.18
CA ALA A 97 4.00 1.01 5.93
C ALA A 97 2.69 0.57 5.24
N HIS A 98 2.63 0.60 3.89
CA HIS A 98 1.48 0.07 3.16
C HIS A 98 1.31 -1.43 3.38
N MET A 99 2.40 -2.21 3.31
CA MET A 99 2.37 -3.65 3.54
C MET A 99 1.85 -4.02 4.93
N GLU A 100 2.22 -3.26 5.95
CA GLU A 100 1.71 -3.45 7.31
C GLU A 100 0.19 -3.21 7.40
N LYS A 101 -0.31 -2.15 6.77
CA LYS A 101 -1.75 -1.85 6.72
C LYS A 101 -2.53 -2.92 5.94
N ILE A 102 -2.03 -3.38 4.80
CA ILE A 102 -2.66 -4.44 4.00
C ILE A 102 -2.72 -5.74 4.79
N LYS A 103 -1.63 -6.10 5.49
CA LYS A 103 -1.64 -7.26 6.38
C LYS A 103 -2.68 -7.12 7.51
N SER A 104 -2.81 -5.92 8.08
CA SER A 104 -3.86 -5.64 9.07
C SER A 104 -5.25 -5.84 8.49
N PHE A 105 -5.49 -5.48 7.22
CA PHE A 105 -6.77 -5.71 6.55
C PHE A 105 -7.07 -7.22 6.42
N ASP A 106 -6.07 -8.02 6.03
CA ASP A 106 -6.20 -9.48 5.96
C ASP A 106 -6.54 -10.09 7.33
N ASP A 107 -5.89 -9.62 8.40
CA ASP A 107 -6.16 -10.06 9.77
C ASP A 107 -7.60 -9.71 10.20
N VAL A 108 -8.09 -8.52 9.86
CA VAL A 108 -9.49 -8.10 10.11
C VAL A 108 -10.48 -8.97 9.32
N VAL A 109 -10.22 -9.22 8.04
CA VAL A 109 -11.04 -10.10 7.19
C VAL A 109 -11.09 -11.50 7.76
N LYS A 110 -9.95 -12.06 8.16
CA LYS A 110 -9.85 -13.40 8.75
C LYS A 110 -10.59 -13.48 10.08
N LYS A 111 -10.43 -12.49 10.95
CA LYS A 111 -11.13 -12.39 12.24
C LYS A 111 -12.64 -12.49 12.04
N TYR A 112 -13.21 -11.60 11.23
CA TYR A 112 -14.66 -11.51 11.08
C TYR A 112 -15.28 -12.56 10.14
N SER A 113 -14.47 -13.17 9.26
CA SER A 113 -14.91 -14.35 8.50
C SER A 113 -14.97 -15.63 9.34
N THR A 114 -14.09 -15.75 10.34
CA THR A 114 -14.09 -16.90 11.26
C THR A 114 -15.20 -16.79 12.30
N LYS A 115 -15.38 -15.59 12.86
CA LYS A 115 -16.41 -15.30 13.85
C LYS A 115 -16.92 -13.88 13.62
N ILE A 116 -18.20 -13.79 13.26
CA ILE A 116 -18.87 -12.50 13.15
C ILE A 116 -18.75 -11.77 14.49
N GLY A 117 -18.24 -10.54 14.43
CA GLY A 117 -18.06 -9.69 15.59
C GLY A 117 -19.29 -8.89 15.94
N GLU A 118 -19.22 -8.15 17.04
CA GLU A 118 -20.23 -7.15 17.38
C GLU A 118 -20.27 -6.07 16.29
N LEU A 119 -21.48 -5.67 15.89
CA LEU A 119 -21.66 -4.75 14.78
C LEU A 119 -20.91 -3.42 14.98
N ALA A 120 -20.94 -2.87 16.19
CA ALA A 120 -20.24 -1.62 16.52
C ALA A 120 -18.72 -1.74 16.36
N GLU A 121 -18.14 -2.88 16.73
CA GLU A 121 -16.71 -3.13 16.53
C GLU A 121 -16.36 -3.30 15.05
N MET A 122 -17.20 -4.03 14.30
CA MET A 122 -16.99 -4.23 12.86
C MET A 122 -17.07 -2.91 12.10
N LYS A 123 -18.03 -2.03 12.43
CA LYS A 123 -18.12 -0.69 11.82
C LYS A 123 -16.90 0.15 12.13
N LYS A 124 -16.43 0.15 13.38
CA LYS A 124 -15.19 0.86 13.76
C LYS A 124 -13.97 0.34 13.00
N ALA A 125 -13.87 -0.98 12.82
CA ALA A 125 -12.80 -1.58 12.01
C ALA A 125 -12.90 -1.13 10.55
N LEU A 126 -14.09 -1.15 9.96
CA LEU A 126 -14.33 -0.68 8.59
C LEU A 126 -13.94 0.80 8.43
N GLU A 127 -14.35 1.67 9.35
CA GLU A 127 -13.99 3.10 9.32
C GLU A 127 -12.47 3.32 9.39
N GLN A 128 -11.75 2.55 10.20
CA GLN A 128 -10.30 2.64 10.25
C GLN A 128 -9.66 2.16 8.95
N MET A 129 -10.14 1.03 8.40
CA MET A 129 -9.67 0.53 7.11
C MET A 129 -9.92 1.54 5.99
N GLN A 130 -11.05 2.26 6.00
CA GLN A 130 -11.33 3.30 5.00
C GLN A 130 -10.31 4.44 5.06
N LYS A 131 -9.95 4.88 6.27
CA LYS A 131 -8.91 5.91 6.46
C LYS A 131 -7.56 5.42 5.95
N ASP A 132 -7.16 4.22 6.36
CA ASP A 132 -5.89 3.61 5.96
C ASP A 132 -5.82 3.42 4.43
N ALA A 133 -6.93 3.04 3.79
CA ALA A 133 -7.02 2.89 2.34
C ALA A 133 -6.87 4.23 1.60
N GLU A 134 -7.49 5.31 2.09
CA GLU A 134 -7.32 6.64 1.51
C GLU A 134 -5.89 7.16 1.71
N GLU A 135 -5.26 6.87 2.85
CA GLU A 135 -3.84 7.20 3.07
C GLU A 135 -2.93 6.47 2.09
N ILE A 136 -3.14 5.17 1.87
CA ILE A 136 -2.39 4.37 0.88
C ILE A 136 -2.56 4.97 -0.51
N LYS A 137 -3.80 5.27 -0.90
CA LYS A 137 -4.11 5.85 -2.21
C LYS A 137 -3.43 7.21 -2.40
N ALA A 138 -3.51 8.10 -1.41
CA ALA A 138 -2.87 9.41 -1.46
C ALA A 138 -1.34 9.28 -1.57
N ALA A 139 -0.74 8.35 -0.82
CA ALA A 139 0.69 8.09 -0.89
C ALA A 139 1.12 7.52 -2.26
N CYS A 140 0.37 6.58 -2.84
CA CYS A 140 0.63 6.07 -4.19
C CYS A 140 0.59 7.20 -5.23
N GLU A 141 -0.40 8.11 -5.17
CA GLU A 141 -0.48 9.25 -6.09
C GLU A 141 0.68 10.24 -5.88
N LYS A 142 1.09 10.49 -4.64
CA LYS A 142 2.28 11.30 -4.35
C LYS A 142 3.54 10.68 -4.94
N MET A 143 3.75 9.37 -4.78
CA MET A 143 4.90 8.68 -5.34
C MET A 143 4.91 8.72 -6.87
N LYS A 144 3.75 8.60 -7.53
CA LYS A 144 3.64 8.78 -8.99
C LYS A 144 4.04 10.19 -9.44
N GLN A 145 3.66 11.23 -8.68
CA GLN A 145 4.09 12.60 -8.97
C GLN A 145 5.60 12.78 -8.78
N GLU A 146 6.16 12.17 -7.74
CA GLU A 146 7.61 12.17 -7.50
C GLU A 146 8.36 11.44 -8.62
N HIS A 147 7.84 10.32 -9.15
CA HIS A 147 8.41 9.67 -10.33
C HIS A 147 8.39 10.57 -11.57
N ALA A 148 7.33 11.34 -11.79
CA ALA A 148 7.29 12.28 -12.90
C ALA A 148 8.42 13.33 -12.80
N GLN A 149 8.71 13.82 -11.58
CA GLN A 149 9.83 14.71 -11.33
C GLN A 149 11.18 14.01 -11.50
N ILE A 150 11.35 12.81 -10.93
CA ILE A 150 12.60 12.04 -11.04
C ILE A 150 12.90 11.71 -12.50
N ASN A 151 11.89 11.42 -13.33
CA ASN A 151 12.10 11.16 -14.75
C ASN A 151 12.59 12.40 -15.52
N ALA A 152 12.18 13.61 -15.12
CA ALA A 152 12.79 14.83 -15.63
C ALA A 152 14.25 14.97 -15.19
N ASP A 153 14.54 14.66 -13.91
CA ASP A 153 15.89 14.70 -13.36
C ASP A 153 16.80 13.65 -14.03
N HIS A 154 16.31 12.45 -14.34
CA HIS A 154 17.02 11.42 -15.11
C HIS A 154 17.46 11.95 -16.48
N LYS A 155 16.60 12.69 -17.17
CA LYS A 155 16.95 13.31 -18.45
C LYS A 155 18.05 14.35 -18.26
N GLN A 156 17.91 15.23 -17.27
CA GLN A 156 18.92 16.24 -16.96
C GLN A 156 20.27 15.60 -16.59
N PHE A 157 20.25 14.52 -15.80
CA PHE A 157 21.42 13.72 -15.47
C PHE A 157 22.05 13.16 -16.75
N GLY A 158 21.26 12.58 -17.67
CA GLY A 158 21.71 12.14 -18.99
C GLY A 158 22.45 13.23 -19.78
N ASP A 159 21.88 14.43 -19.83
CA ASP A 159 22.44 15.59 -20.53
C ASP A 159 23.77 16.04 -19.88
N MET A 160 23.81 16.15 -18.55
CA MET A 160 25.01 16.54 -17.79
C MET A 160 26.16 15.53 -17.91
N THR A 161 25.83 14.24 -17.89
CA THR A 161 26.83 13.16 -18.01
C THR A 161 27.40 13.06 -19.43
N THR A 162 26.60 13.37 -20.45
CA THR A 162 27.08 13.47 -21.85
C THR A 162 28.05 14.65 -22.00
N ALA A 163 27.73 15.80 -21.41
CA ALA A 163 28.63 16.95 -21.38
C ALA A 163 29.95 16.66 -20.63
N ALA A 164 29.89 15.95 -19.49
CA ALA A 164 31.06 15.59 -18.69
C ALA A 164 31.99 14.54 -19.35
N THR A 165 31.49 13.81 -20.36
CA THR A 165 32.24 12.78 -21.08
C THR A 165 32.66 13.21 -22.49
N ALA A 166 32.26 14.40 -22.94
CA ALA A 166 32.67 14.96 -24.22
C ALA A 166 34.20 15.20 -24.26
N PRO A 167 34.89 14.83 -25.35
CA PRO A 167 36.31 15.13 -25.50
C PRO A 167 36.51 16.66 -25.52
N ALA A 168 37.54 17.13 -24.81
CA ALA A 168 37.89 18.55 -24.80
C ALA A 168 38.07 19.05 -26.24
N PRO A 169 37.55 20.24 -26.60
CA PRO A 169 37.71 20.78 -27.93
C PRO A 169 39.21 20.86 -28.26
N SER A 170 39.61 20.21 -29.35
CA SER A 170 40.99 20.21 -29.80
C SER A 170 41.42 21.65 -30.04
N ALA A 171 42.37 22.13 -29.24
CA ALA A 171 42.99 23.42 -29.45
C ALA A 171 43.66 23.38 -30.84
N LYS A 172 43.05 24.06 -31.82
CA LYS A 172 43.68 24.28 -33.12
C LYS A 172 44.95 25.10 -32.88
N LYS A 173 46.10 24.48 -33.13
CA LYS A 173 47.39 25.16 -33.30
C LYS A 173 47.39 25.99 -34.57
#